data_AF-A0A8C7YV60-F1
#
_entry.id   AF-A0A8C7YV60-F1
#
_cell.length_a   1.000
_cell.length_b   1.000
_cell.length_c   1.000
_cell.angle_alpha   90.00
_cell.angle_beta   90.00
_cell.angle_gamma   90.00
#
_symmetry.space_group_name_H-M   'P 1'
#
loop_
_entity.id
_entity.type
_entity.pdbx_description
1 polymer ?
#
loop_
_entity_poly.entity_id
_entity_poly.type
_entity_poly.pdbx_seq_one_letter_code
_entity_poly.pdbx_strand_id
1 'polypeptide(L)'
;MDTFQKVEKIGEGTYGVVYKAKNKLTGETVALKKIRLDTLQDVIHTENKLYLVFEFLHQDLKKFMDSSSVTGIPLALVKSYLFQLLQGLAFCHSHRVLHRDLKPQNLLINAQGEIKLADFGLARAFGVPVRTYTHEITRRALFPGDSEIDQLFRIFRTLGTPDETAWPGVTSMPDYKPSFPKWARQDLSKVVPLLDEDGRELLGEMLKYDPNKRLSAKNALVHRFFRDVTMPVPNLRL
;
A
#
# COMPACT_ATOMS: atom_id res chain seq x y z
N MET A 1 -21.19 12.73 -21.84
CA MET A 1 -20.16 13.46 -21.04
C MET A 1 -20.75 14.66 -20.29
N ASP A 2 -22.05 14.96 -20.45
CA ASP A 2 -22.64 16.20 -19.94
C ASP A 2 -22.91 16.19 -18.43
N THR A 3 -22.90 15.03 -17.78
CA THR A 3 -23.18 14.87 -16.35
C THR A 3 -22.05 15.34 -15.44
N PHE A 4 -20.79 15.38 -15.91
CA PHE A 4 -19.64 15.73 -15.07
C PHE A 4 -18.90 16.95 -15.62
N GLN A 5 -18.62 17.91 -14.76
CA GLN A 5 -17.74 19.05 -15.04
C GLN A 5 -16.35 18.74 -14.50
N LYS A 6 -15.35 18.60 -15.37
CA LYS A 6 -13.96 18.48 -14.94
C LYS A 6 -13.52 19.80 -14.32
N VAL A 7 -12.92 19.72 -13.13
CA VAL A 7 -12.40 20.88 -12.39
C VAL A 7 -10.90 21.01 -12.64
N GLU A 8 -10.14 19.95 -12.33
CA GLU A 8 -8.69 19.96 -12.44
C GLU A 8 -8.16 18.54 -12.68
N LYS A 9 -6.96 18.43 -13.27
CA LYS A 9 -6.23 17.16 -13.37
C LYS A 9 -5.46 16.96 -12.06
N ILE A 10 -5.72 15.85 -11.37
CA ILE A 10 -5.11 15.57 -10.05
C ILE A 10 -4.04 14.47 -10.09
N GLY A 11 -3.96 13.70 -11.19
CA GLY A 11 -2.94 12.68 -11.33
C GLY A 11 -2.88 12.06 -12.72
N GLU A 12 -1.76 11.44 -13.01
CA GLU A 12 -1.53 10.63 -14.20
C GLU A 12 -0.64 9.45 -13.84
N GLY A 13 -1.07 8.26 -14.22
CA GLY A 13 -0.33 7.02 -13.99
C GLY A 13 -0.36 6.14 -15.23
N THR A 14 0.24 4.95 -15.11
CA THR A 14 0.38 3.97 -16.21
C THR A 14 -0.94 3.67 -16.92
N TYR A 15 -2.03 3.59 -16.16
CA TYR A 15 -3.35 3.18 -16.67
C TYR A 15 -4.25 4.34 -17.09
N GLY A 16 -3.81 5.60 -16.94
CA GLY A 16 -4.56 6.75 -17.41
C GLY A 16 -4.46 8.01 -16.55
N VAL A 17 -5.43 8.91 -16.75
CA VAL A 17 -5.43 10.26 -16.17
C VAL A 17 -6.60 10.41 -15.21
N VAL A 18 -6.35 10.95 -14.01
CA VAL A 18 -7.37 11.20 -12.99
C VAL A 18 -7.68 12.70 -12.92
N TYR A 19 -8.96 13.03 -12.95
CA TYR A 19 -9.48 14.39 -12.81
C TYR A 19 -10.33 14.50 -11.56
N LYS A 20 -10.25 15.62 -10.84
CA LYS A 20 -11.33 16.03 -9.95
C LYS A 20 -12.46 16.57 -10.81
N ALA A 21 -13.67 16.11 -10.57
CA ALA A 21 -14.85 16.55 -11.31
C ALA A 21 -16.01 16.80 -10.35
N LYS A 22 -16.96 17.62 -10.78
CA LYS A 22 -18.22 17.86 -10.08
C LYS A 22 -19.34 17.20 -10.88
N ASN A 23 -20.16 16.37 -10.23
CA ASN A 23 -21.40 15.89 -10.82
C ASN A 23 -22.36 17.09 -10.93
N LYS A 24 -22.79 17.42 -12.15
CA LYS A 24 -23.64 18.59 -12.41
C LYS A 24 -25.06 18.45 -11.84
N LEU A 25 -25.52 17.21 -11.63
CA LEU A 25 -26.86 16.94 -11.08
C LEU A 25 -26.87 17.00 -9.56
N THR A 26 -25.89 16.36 -8.90
CA THR A 26 -25.86 16.25 -7.43
C THR A 26 -25.00 17.32 -6.77
N GLY A 27 -24.12 17.98 -7.52
CA GLY A 27 -23.10 18.88 -6.99
C GLY A 27 -21.94 18.17 -6.29
N GLU A 28 -21.94 16.84 -6.25
CA GLU A 28 -20.92 16.02 -5.57
C GLU A 28 -19.56 16.10 -6.27
N THR A 29 -18.48 16.17 -5.48
CA THR A 29 -17.10 16.09 -5.99
C THR A 29 -16.68 14.64 -6.10
N VAL A 30 -16.19 14.24 -7.28
CA VAL A 30 -15.78 12.87 -7.61
C VAL A 30 -14.38 12.86 -8.23
N ALA A 31 -13.71 11.71 -8.13
CA ALA A 31 -12.50 11.42 -8.90
C ALA A 31 -12.88 10.67 -10.18
N LEU A 32 -12.60 11.27 -11.34
CA LEU A 32 -12.89 10.73 -12.66
C LEU A 32 -11.61 10.20 -13.32
N LYS A 33 -11.42 8.88 -13.35
CA LYS A 33 -10.25 8.22 -13.97
C LYS A 33 -10.56 7.86 -15.42
N LYS A 34 -9.91 8.54 -16.36
CA LYS A 34 -9.91 8.21 -17.79
C LYS A 34 -8.91 7.09 -18.03
N ILE A 35 -9.37 5.93 -18.52
CA ILE A 35 -8.52 4.78 -18.84
C ILE A 35 -7.85 4.97 -20.20
N ARG A 36 -6.56 4.63 -20.27
CA ARG A 36 -5.76 4.52 -21.50
C ARG A 36 -6.05 3.16 -22.16
N LEU A 37 -6.79 3.18 -23.26
CA LEU A 37 -7.27 1.96 -23.96
C LEU A 37 -6.29 1.43 -25.02
N ASP A 38 -5.21 2.15 -25.29
CA ASP A 38 -4.12 1.81 -26.22
C ASP A 38 -3.32 0.54 -25.84
N THR A 39 -3.56 -0.02 -24.65
CA THR A 39 -2.92 -1.27 -24.17
C THR A 39 -3.83 -2.50 -24.20
N LEU A 40 -5.10 -2.36 -24.61
CA LEU A 40 -6.01 -3.49 -24.80
C LEU A 40 -5.87 -4.01 -26.24
N GLN A 41 -5.07 -5.08 -26.41
CA GLN A 41 -5.09 -5.87 -27.64
C GLN A 41 -6.45 -6.59 -27.70
N ASP A 42 -7.20 -6.36 -28.79
CA ASP A 42 -8.57 -6.85 -29.06
C ASP A 42 -9.73 -6.20 -28.28
N VAL A 43 -10.22 -5.05 -28.77
CA VAL A 43 -11.65 -4.81 -29.02
C VAL A 43 -11.79 -3.75 -30.14
N ILE A 44 -12.52 -4.06 -31.22
CA ILE A 44 -12.87 -3.12 -32.28
C ILE A 44 -14.23 -2.44 -31.99
N HIS A 45 -14.18 -1.11 -31.98
CA HIS A 45 -15.20 -0.09 -32.34
C HIS A 45 -15.95 0.75 -31.28
N THR A 46 -15.90 2.06 -31.60
CA THR A 46 -16.77 3.22 -31.30
C THR A 46 -16.70 3.88 -29.91
N GLU A 47 -16.17 5.13 -29.92
CA GLU A 47 -15.95 6.08 -28.82
C GLU A 47 -15.01 5.61 -27.68
N ASN A 48 -13.73 5.39 -28.03
CA ASN A 48 -12.60 4.92 -27.20
C ASN A 48 -12.26 5.78 -25.95
N LYS A 49 -13.20 6.04 -25.04
CA LYS A 49 -12.91 6.70 -23.75
C LYS A 49 -13.69 6.04 -22.62
N LEU A 50 -13.06 5.10 -21.92
CA LEU A 50 -13.59 4.54 -20.69
C LEU A 50 -13.26 5.48 -19.52
N TYR A 51 -14.27 5.79 -18.71
CA TYR A 51 -14.12 6.55 -17.46
C TYR A 51 -14.65 5.73 -16.29
N LEU A 52 -13.89 5.72 -15.21
CA LEU A 52 -14.33 5.21 -13.91
C LEU A 52 -14.58 6.41 -12.99
N VAL A 53 -15.73 6.41 -12.32
CA VAL A 53 -16.11 7.42 -11.34
C VAL A 53 -15.90 6.83 -9.96
N PHE A 54 -15.09 7.51 -9.13
CA PHE A 54 -14.83 7.15 -7.75
C PHE A 54 -15.21 8.29 -6.82
N GLU A 55 -15.44 7.97 -5.56
CA GLU A 55 -15.45 8.97 -4.51
C GLU A 55 -14.14 9.78 -4.51
N PHE A 56 -14.23 11.06 -4.15
CA PHE A 56 -13.06 11.92 -4.09
C PHE A 56 -12.40 11.85 -2.71
N LEU A 57 -11.15 11.36 -2.68
CA LEU A 57 -10.27 11.50 -1.53
C LEU A 57 -9.28 12.64 -1.78
N HIS A 58 -8.94 13.36 -0.73
CA HIS A 58 -8.31 14.67 -0.85
C HIS A 58 -6.81 14.57 -1.18
N GLN A 59 -6.13 13.57 -0.65
CA GLN A 59 -4.68 13.45 -0.75
C GLN A 59 -4.24 11.99 -0.65
N ASP A 60 -3.08 11.66 -1.21
CA ASP A 60 -2.41 10.38 -0.99
C ASP A 60 -1.57 10.38 0.30
N LEU A 61 -1.38 9.20 0.90
CA LEU A 61 -0.65 9.03 2.17
C LEU A 61 0.80 9.47 2.01
N LYS A 62 1.39 9.28 0.83
CA LYS A 62 2.75 9.72 0.50
C LYS A 62 2.94 11.22 0.75
N LYS A 63 2.09 12.08 0.17
CA LYS A 63 2.17 13.53 0.38
C LYS A 63 1.87 13.92 1.82
N PHE A 64 0.97 13.20 2.50
CA PHE A 64 0.66 13.46 3.91
C PHE A 64 1.84 13.14 4.84
N MET A 65 2.59 12.06 4.57
CA MET A 65 3.83 11.75 5.27
C MET A 65 4.91 12.82 5.04
N ASP A 66 5.02 13.34 3.83
CA ASP A 66 5.98 14.41 3.52
C ASP A 66 5.65 15.71 4.27
N SER A 67 4.37 16.12 4.28
CA SER A 67 3.94 17.33 4.99
C SER A 67 4.04 17.17 6.51
N SER A 68 3.90 15.95 7.02
CA SER A 68 4.03 15.62 8.44
C SER A 68 5.47 15.29 8.85
N SER A 69 6.46 15.47 7.97
CA SER A 69 7.83 15.00 8.24
C SER A 69 8.54 15.72 9.39
N VAL A 70 8.09 16.93 9.75
CA VAL A 70 8.62 17.70 10.89
C VAL A 70 7.90 17.33 12.19
N THR A 71 6.57 17.26 12.16
CA THR A 71 5.74 17.04 13.35
C THR A 71 5.55 15.57 13.70
N GLY A 72 5.81 14.67 12.75
CA GLY A 72 5.40 13.27 12.82
C GLY A 72 3.88 13.10 12.61
N ILE A 73 3.48 11.84 12.48
CA ILE A 73 2.07 11.43 12.47
C ILE A 73 1.74 10.88 13.85
N PRO A 74 0.67 11.35 14.53
CA PRO A 74 0.26 10.82 15.82
C PRO A 74 0.03 9.30 15.78
N LEU A 75 0.50 8.57 16.79
CA LEU A 75 0.38 7.11 16.85
C LEU A 75 -1.08 6.62 16.75
N ALA A 76 -2.03 7.36 17.34
CA ALA A 76 -3.45 7.05 17.22
C ALA A 76 -3.95 7.07 15.76
N LEU A 77 -3.45 8.01 14.95
CA LEU A 77 -3.79 8.09 13.53
C LEU A 77 -3.08 6.99 12.72
N VAL A 78 -1.82 6.66 13.05
CA VAL A 78 -1.13 5.51 12.45
C VAL A 78 -1.88 4.20 12.73
N LYS A 79 -2.31 4.00 13.98
CA LYS A 79 -3.09 2.84 14.42
C LYS A 79 -4.43 2.78 13.68
N SER A 80 -5.14 3.91 13.58
CA SER A 80 -6.40 4.02 12.84
C SER A 80 -6.23 3.66 11.37
N TYR A 81 -5.24 4.24 10.69
CA TYR A 81 -5.00 3.97 9.28
C TYR A 81 -4.59 2.52 9.04
N LEU A 82 -3.69 1.96 9.86
CA LEU A 82 -3.32 0.55 9.74
C LEU A 82 -4.54 -0.37 9.91
N PHE A 83 -5.41 -0.09 10.87
CA PHE A 83 -6.62 -0.86 11.10
C PHE A 83 -7.55 -0.83 9.88
N GLN A 84 -7.85 0.35 9.34
CA GLN A 84 -8.69 0.51 8.14
C GLN A 84 -8.09 -0.17 6.90
N LEU A 85 -6.77 -0.07 6.71
CA LEU A 85 -6.06 -0.76 5.63
C LEU A 85 -6.16 -2.28 5.76
N LEU A 86 -6.03 -2.82 6.97
CA LEU A 86 -6.21 -4.24 7.24
C LEU A 86 -7.66 -4.70 6.99
N GLN A 87 -8.66 -3.86 7.29
CA GLN A 87 -10.07 -4.14 6.94
C GLN A 87 -10.24 -4.23 5.42
N GLY A 88 -9.71 -3.26 4.67
CA GLY A 88 -9.72 -3.27 3.21
C GLY A 88 -9.03 -4.51 2.62
N LEU A 89 -7.86 -4.87 3.15
CA LEU A 89 -7.12 -6.05 2.70
C LEU A 89 -7.82 -7.36 3.05
N ALA A 90 -8.39 -7.47 4.25
CA ALA A 90 -9.16 -8.64 4.65
C ALA A 90 -10.37 -8.86 3.72
N PHE A 91 -11.04 -7.77 3.34
CA PHE A 91 -12.12 -7.80 2.35
C PHE A 91 -11.62 -8.23 0.96
N CYS A 92 -10.54 -7.63 0.44
CA CYS A 92 -9.99 -8.04 -0.85
C CYS A 92 -9.57 -9.52 -0.87
N HIS A 93 -8.88 -9.97 0.18
CA HIS A 93 -8.38 -11.34 0.28
C HIS A 93 -9.51 -12.36 0.40
N SER A 94 -10.62 -12.05 1.10
CA SER A 94 -11.79 -12.94 1.15
C SER A 94 -12.45 -13.12 -0.22
N HIS A 95 -12.31 -12.13 -1.11
CA HIS A 95 -12.78 -12.17 -2.49
C HIS A 95 -11.71 -12.64 -3.48
N ARG A 96 -10.60 -13.21 -2.99
CA ARG A 96 -9.50 -13.71 -3.83
C ARG A 96 -8.89 -12.62 -4.73
N VAL A 97 -8.82 -11.38 -4.23
CA VAL A 97 -8.18 -10.25 -4.91
C VAL A 97 -6.91 -9.88 -4.17
N LEU A 98 -5.77 -9.89 -4.87
CA LEU A 98 -4.49 -9.41 -4.34
C LEU A 98 -4.16 -8.04 -4.94
N HIS A 99 -3.85 -7.06 -4.10
CA HIS A 99 -3.50 -5.71 -4.57
C HIS A 99 -2.14 -5.65 -5.28
N ARG A 100 -1.10 -6.27 -4.67
CA ARG A 100 0.29 -6.39 -5.15
C ARG A 100 1.11 -5.10 -5.28
N ASP A 101 0.48 -3.93 -5.42
CA ASP A 101 1.18 -2.63 -5.50
C ASP A 101 0.81 -1.70 -4.32
N LEU A 102 0.82 -2.24 -3.11
CA LEU A 102 0.56 -1.42 -1.92
C LEU A 102 1.76 -0.53 -1.66
N LYS A 103 1.55 0.78 -1.79
CA LYS A 103 2.52 1.83 -1.50
C LYS A 103 1.81 3.11 -1.09
N PRO A 104 2.45 4.04 -0.36
CA PRO A 104 1.78 5.24 0.14
C PRO A 104 1.10 6.11 -0.94
N GLN A 105 1.55 6.05 -2.19
CA GLN A 105 0.93 6.74 -3.34
C GLN A 105 -0.46 6.16 -3.70
N ASN A 106 -0.67 4.87 -3.44
CA ASN A 106 -1.91 4.14 -3.73
C ASN A 106 -2.86 4.07 -2.52
N LEU A 107 -2.53 4.78 -1.45
CA LEU A 107 -3.37 4.88 -0.26
C LEU A 107 -3.90 6.30 -0.19
N LEU A 108 -5.21 6.47 -0.30
CA LEU A 108 -5.85 7.78 -0.35
C LEU A 108 -6.51 8.09 0.99
N ILE A 109 -6.46 9.33 1.43
CA ILE A 109 -7.00 9.80 2.71
C ILE A 109 -7.94 10.99 2.54
N ASN A 110 -8.85 11.19 3.49
CA ASN A 110 -9.71 12.36 3.55
C ASN A 110 -9.64 13.08 4.91
N ALA A 111 -10.28 14.24 5.00
CA ALA A 111 -10.29 15.08 6.20
C ALA A 111 -11.12 14.48 7.35
N GLN A 112 -11.82 13.38 7.11
CA GLN A 112 -12.63 12.68 8.10
C GLN A 112 -11.85 11.56 8.81
N GLY A 113 -10.58 11.34 8.43
CA GLY A 113 -9.73 10.30 9.00
C GLY A 113 -9.92 8.92 8.35
N GLU A 114 -10.55 8.88 7.19
CA GLU A 114 -10.65 7.65 6.41
C GLU A 114 -9.40 7.46 5.53
N ILE A 115 -8.98 6.20 5.39
CA ILE A 115 -7.96 5.78 4.43
C ILE A 115 -8.48 4.64 3.55
N LYS A 116 -8.26 4.73 2.24
CA LYS A 116 -8.78 3.77 1.26
C LYS A 116 -7.69 3.26 0.34
N LEU A 117 -7.78 1.97 0.02
CA LEU A 117 -6.96 1.31 -1.00
C LEU A 117 -7.38 1.82 -2.37
N ALA A 118 -6.42 2.29 -3.17
CA ALA A 118 -6.64 2.74 -4.52
C ALA A 118 -5.70 2.05 -5.51
N ASP A 119 -6.04 2.15 -6.79
CA ASP A 119 -5.25 1.65 -7.91
C ASP A 119 -4.95 0.14 -7.91
N PHE A 120 -6.02 -0.65 -8.05
CA PHE A 120 -5.97 -2.08 -8.34
C PHE A 120 -5.50 -2.40 -9.78
N GLY A 121 -4.80 -1.48 -10.48
CA GLY A 121 -4.34 -1.68 -11.86
C GLY A 121 -3.39 -2.88 -12.05
N LEU A 122 -2.79 -3.34 -10.95
CA LEU A 122 -1.95 -4.55 -10.87
C LEU A 122 -2.60 -5.71 -10.12
N ALA A 123 -3.85 -5.53 -9.70
CA ALA A 123 -4.57 -6.56 -8.98
C ALA A 123 -4.92 -7.72 -9.91
N ARG A 124 -4.79 -8.94 -9.38
CA ARG A 124 -5.09 -10.18 -10.13
C ARG A 124 -5.88 -11.13 -9.26
N ALA A 125 -6.78 -11.89 -9.88
CA ALA A 125 -7.32 -13.11 -9.30
C ALA A 125 -6.17 -14.13 -9.08
N PHE A 126 -6.28 -14.96 -8.04
CA PHE A 126 -5.26 -15.96 -7.71
C PHE A 126 -4.92 -16.85 -8.92
N GLY A 127 -3.62 -17.10 -9.17
CA GLY A 127 -3.15 -18.09 -10.16
C GLY A 127 -2.35 -17.55 -11.36
N VAL A 128 -2.11 -16.24 -11.50
CA VAL A 128 -1.40 -15.67 -12.68
C VAL A 128 -0.01 -15.10 -12.31
N PRO A 129 1.06 -15.39 -13.09
CA PRO A 129 2.46 -15.02 -12.77
C PRO A 129 2.69 -13.51 -12.57
N VAL A 130 3.75 -13.17 -11.82
CA VAL A 130 4.12 -11.81 -11.40
C VAL A 130 5.07 -11.16 -12.42
N ARG A 131 4.94 -9.84 -12.67
CA ARG A 131 5.95 -9.01 -13.35
C ARG A 131 6.58 -8.05 -12.34
N THR A 132 7.85 -7.73 -12.57
CA THR A 132 8.74 -6.95 -11.71
C THR A 132 8.35 -5.46 -11.62
N TYR A 133 8.59 -4.83 -10.46
CA TYR A 133 8.12 -3.49 -10.08
C TYR A 133 9.26 -2.46 -9.95
N THR A 134 8.96 -1.17 -10.16
CA THR A 134 9.90 -0.04 -10.08
C THR A 134 9.94 0.63 -8.70
N HIS A 135 11.13 1.09 -8.31
CA HIS A 135 11.46 1.66 -7.00
C HIS A 135 11.21 3.18 -6.92
N GLU A 136 10.61 3.65 -5.81
CA GLU A 136 10.55 5.08 -5.45
C GLU A 136 10.81 5.28 -3.94
N ILE A 137 11.66 6.26 -3.61
CA ILE A 137 12.17 6.57 -2.26
C ILE A 137 11.38 7.71 -1.62
N THR A 138 11.05 7.61 -0.32
CA THR A 138 10.92 8.74 0.63
C THR A 138 10.99 8.32 2.11
N ARG A 139 11.09 9.33 3.00
CA ARG A 139 11.48 9.34 4.42
C ARG A 139 10.71 8.37 5.33
N ARG A 140 11.35 7.64 6.26
CA ARG A 140 12.34 6.57 6.02
C ARG A 140 11.50 5.31 5.77
N ALA A 141 11.42 4.85 4.52
CA ALA A 141 10.91 3.49 4.29
C ALA A 141 11.67 2.51 5.20
N LEU A 142 10.99 1.50 5.73
CA LEU A 142 11.63 0.52 6.60
C LEU A 142 12.82 -0.15 5.90
N PHE A 143 12.70 -0.35 4.59
CA PHE A 143 13.72 -0.92 3.72
C PHE A 143 13.83 -0.08 2.43
N PRO A 144 14.63 1.00 2.41
CA PRO A 144 14.71 1.89 1.25
C PRO A 144 15.76 1.40 0.24
N GLY A 145 15.45 0.38 -0.54
CA GLY A 145 16.35 -0.16 -1.57
C GLY A 145 16.32 0.63 -2.88
N ASP A 146 17.48 0.81 -3.50
CA ASP A 146 17.64 1.47 -4.82
C ASP A 146 17.74 0.48 -5.99
N SER A 147 17.85 -0.81 -5.68
CA SER A 147 17.87 -1.94 -6.61
C SER A 147 17.26 -3.17 -5.93
N GLU A 148 16.93 -4.22 -6.70
CA GLU A 148 16.36 -5.46 -6.14
C GLU A 148 17.28 -6.10 -5.09
N ILE A 149 18.59 -6.14 -5.36
CA ILE A 149 19.58 -6.73 -4.45
C ILE A 149 19.80 -5.86 -3.21
N ASP A 150 19.86 -4.53 -3.35
CA ASP A 150 19.98 -3.62 -2.22
C ASP A 150 18.72 -3.68 -1.34
N GLN A 151 17.53 -3.77 -1.96
CA GLN A 151 16.26 -3.97 -1.26
C GLN A 151 16.30 -5.26 -0.43
N LEU A 152 16.72 -6.38 -1.02
CA LEU A 152 16.87 -7.66 -0.30
C LEU A 152 17.86 -7.54 0.86
N PHE A 153 19.03 -6.93 0.63
CA PHE A 153 20.05 -6.78 1.67
C PHE A 153 19.61 -5.88 2.82
N ARG A 154 18.79 -4.86 2.56
CA ARG A 154 18.20 -4.03 3.64
C ARG A 154 17.21 -4.81 4.50
N ILE A 155 16.42 -5.68 3.88
CA ILE A 155 15.53 -6.59 4.61
C ILE A 155 16.39 -7.53 5.46
N PHE A 156 17.43 -8.16 4.89
CA PHE A 156 18.29 -9.11 5.62
C PHE A 156 19.05 -8.45 6.77
N ARG A 157 19.58 -7.24 6.58
CA ARG A 157 20.26 -6.49 7.65
C ARG A 157 19.38 -6.21 8.85
N THR A 158 18.07 -6.13 8.66
CA THR A 158 17.11 -5.83 9.72
C THR A 158 16.50 -7.09 10.31
N LEU A 159 16.02 -8.00 9.46
CA LEU A 159 15.25 -9.17 9.87
C LEU A 159 16.11 -10.44 10.04
N GLY A 160 17.40 -10.34 9.70
CA GLY A 160 18.35 -11.46 9.61
C GLY A 160 18.31 -12.10 8.22
N THR A 161 19.43 -12.62 7.71
CA THR A 161 19.41 -13.37 6.45
C THR A 161 18.58 -14.64 6.64
N PRO A 162 17.56 -14.92 5.81
CA PRO A 162 16.72 -16.09 6.00
C PRO A 162 17.52 -17.38 5.80
N ASP A 163 17.17 -18.39 6.58
CA ASP A 163 17.68 -19.75 6.50
C ASP A 163 16.51 -20.76 6.48
N GLU A 164 16.83 -22.05 6.41
CA GLU A 164 15.84 -23.14 6.38
C GLU A 164 15.02 -23.23 7.69
N THR A 165 15.48 -22.65 8.79
CA THR A 165 14.73 -22.58 10.05
C THR A 165 13.64 -21.51 9.98
N ALA A 166 14.01 -20.30 9.55
CA ALA A 166 13.11 -19.17 9.43
C ALA A 166 12.12 -19.32 8.26
N TRP A 167 12.59 -19.90 7.16
CA TRP A 167 11.83 -20.12 5.94
C TRP A 167 12.25 -21.43 5.25
N PRO A 168 11.58 -22.55 5.57
CA PRO A 168 11.82 -23.83 4.91
C PRO A 168 11.63 -23.71 3.38
N GLY A 169 12.65 -24.12 2.62
CA GLY A 169 12.70 -24.06 1.16
C GLY A 169 13.34 -22.79 0.59
N VAL A 170 13.76 -21.81 1.41
CA VAL A 170 14.35 -20.55 0.93
C VAL A 170 15.62 -20.78 0.11
N THR A 171 16.42 -21.78 0.46
CA THR A 171 17.67 -22.08 -0.26
C THR A 171 17.44 -22.66 -1.66
N SER A 172 16.22 -23.15 -1.93
CA SER A 172 15.82 -23.71 -3.22
C SER A 172 15.17 -22.69 -4.15
N MET A 173 15.07 -21.42 -3.74
CA MET A 173 14.45 -20.38 -4.57
C MET A 173 15.33 -20.01 -5.77
N PRO A 174 14.74 -19.65 -6.93
CA PRO A 174 15.48 -19.39 -8.17
C PRO A 174 16.63 -18.38 -8.03
N ASP A 175 16.37 -17.30 -7.28
CA ASP A 175 17.31 -16.19 -7.13
C ASP A 175 18.10 -16.26 -5.81
N TYR A 176 17.89 -17.29 -4.99
CA TYR A 176 18.67 -17.46 -3.77
C TYR A 176 20.12 -17.80 -4.12
N LYS A 177 21.07 -17.11 -3.47
CA LYS A 177 22.49 -17.40 -3.59
C LYS A 177 23.04 -17.80 -2.21
N PRO A 178 23.70 -18.97 -2.09
CA PRO A 178 24.37 -19.36 -0.85
C PRO A 178 25.42 -18.33 -0.38
N SER A 179 25.97 -17.56 -1.31
CA SER A 179 26.95 -16.49 -1.09
C SER A 179 26.36 -15.20 -0.50
N PHE A 180 25.05 -15.11 -0.28
CA PHE A 180 24.48 -13.94 0.37
C PHE A 180 25.08 -13.73 1.77
N PRO A 181 25.41 -12.48 2.15
CA PRO A 181 25.95 -12.21 3.47
C PRO A 181 24.97 -12.66 4.56
N LYS A 182 25.52 -13.17 5.66
CA LYS A 182 24.74 -13.66 6.80
C LYS A 182 24.67 -12.59 7.88
N TRP A 183 23.53 -11.90 7.94
CA TRP A 183 23.24 -10.90 8.97
C TRP A 183 22.41 -11.50 10.09
N ALA A 184 22.71 -11.10 11.33
CA ALA A 184 21.88 -11.41 12.48
C ALA A 184 20.60 -10.55 12.47
N ARG A 185 19.51 -11.10 13.00
CA ARG A 185 18.26 -10.37 13.19
C ARG A 185 18.46 -9.24 14.21
N GLN A 186 17.99 -8.05 13.87
CA GLN A 186 17.96 -6.93 14.80
C GLN A 186 16.72 -6.97 15.68
N ASP A 187 16.84 -6.40 16.87
CA ASP A 187 15.70 -6.12 17.74
C ASP A 187 14.87 -4.97 17.14
N LEU A 188 13.56 -5.21 16.94
CA LEU A 188 12.64 -4.21 16.39
C LEU A 188 12.52 -2.98 17.29
N SER A 189 12.82 -3.07 18.59
CA SER A 189 12.88 -1.91 19.49
C SER A 189 13.88 -0.85 19.01
N LYS A 190 14.97 -1.27 18.35
CA LYS A 190 15.98 -0.38 17.77
C LYS A 190 15.59 0.16 16.40
N VAL A 191 14.76 -0.60 15.67
CA VAL A 191 14.34 -0.27 14.29
C VAL A 191 13.16 0.70 14.30
N VAL A 192 12.19 0.48 15.19
CA VAL A 192 10.98 1.29 15.34
C VAL A 192 10.77 1.69 16.82
N PRO A 193 11.63 2.56 17.37
CA PRO A 193 11.64 2.87 18.81
C PRO A 193 10.37 3.59 19.30
N LEU A 194 9.63 4.24 18.40
CA LEU A 194 8.39 4.95 18.71
C LEU A 194 7.17 4.04 18.81
N LEU A 195 7.29 2.78 18.38
CA LEU A 195 6.21 1.80 18.42
C LEU A 195 6.28 1.04 19.75
N ASP A 196 5.15 0.85 20.42
CA ASP A 196 5.07 0.08 21.67
C ASP A 196 5.31 -1.44 21.44
N GLU A 197 5.27 -2.23 22.51
CA GLU A 197 5.52 -3.67 22.43
C GLU A 197 4.51 -4.39 21.53
N ASP A 198 3.22 -4.08 21.70
CA ASP A 198 2.13 -4.65 20.90
C ASP A 198 2.28 -4.33 19.41
N GLY A 199 2.66 -3.11 19.08
CA GLY A 199 2.89 -2.71 17.70
C GLY A 199 4.11 -3.39 17.10
N ARG A 200 5.20 -3.55 17.86
CA ARG A 200 6.40 -4.26 17.39
C ARG A 200 6.15 -5.75 17.15
N GLU A 201 5.37 -6.39 18.02
CA GLU A 201 4.94 -7.77 17.82
C GLU A 201 4.09 -7.91 16.56
N LEU A 202 3.07 -7.06 16.39
CA LEU A 202 2.23 -7.05 15.19
C LEU A 202 3.07 -6.87 13.92
N LEU A 203 4.00 -5.90 13.93
CA LEU A 203 4.91 -5.65 12.81
C LEU A 203 5.80 -6.87 12.52
N GLY A 204 6.33 -7.52 13.57
CA GLY A 204 7.13 -8.74 13.44
C GLY A 204 6.36 -9.88 12.77
N GLU A 205 5.10 -10.07 13.15
CA GLU A 205 4.20 -11.09 12.59
C GLU A 205 3.81 -10.79 11.13
N MET A 206 3.66 -9.52 10.77
CA MET A 206 3.43 -9.06 9.39
C MET A 206 4.68 -9.19 8.49
N LEU A 207 5.88 -9.17 9.07
CA LEU A 207 7.17 -9.21 8.35
C LEU A 207 7.83 -10.60 8.35
N LYS A 208 7.12 -11.67 8.73
CA LYS A 208 7.66 -13.04 8.64
C LYS A 208 8.08 -13.37 7.21
N TYR A 209 9.27 -13.99 7.09
CA TYR A 209 9.85 -14.41 5.81
C TYR A 209 8.95 -15.42 5.10
N ASP A 210 8.68 -16.55 5.77
CA ASP A 210 7.79 -17.59 5.26
C ASP A 210 6.37 -17.02 5.06
N PRO A 211 5.89 -16.92 3.80
CA PRO A 211 4.57 -16.40 3.50
C PRO A 211 3.43 -17.18 4.17
N ASN A 212 3.63 -18.48 4.43
CA ASN A 212 2.62 -19.33 5.06
C ASN A 212 2.51 -19.07 6.57
N LYS A 213 3.56 -18.53 7.18
CA LYS A 213 3.58 -18.16 8.60
C LYS A 213 3.24 -16.68 8.82
N ARG A 214 3.18 -15.87 7.76
CA ARG A 214 2.90 -14.44 7.84
C ARG A 214 1.45 -14.19 8.26
N LEU A 215 1.28 -13.26 9.19
CA LEU A 215 -0.04 -12.95 9.76
C LEU A 215 -1.01 -12.48 8.67
N SER A 216 -2.18 -13.12 8.61
CA SER A 216 -3.24 -12.71 7.69
C SER A 216 -3.86 -11.38 8.13
N ALA A 217 -4.37 -10.59 7.17
CA ALA A 217 -5.04 -9.34 7.49
C ALA A 217 -6.23 -9.53 8.45
N LYS A 218 -6.98 -10.63 8.28
CA LYS A 218 -8.09 -10.99 9.17
C LYS A 218 -7.63 -11.23 10.62
N ASN A 219 -6.51 -11.93 10.81
CA ASN A 219 -5.99 -12.21 12.15
C ASN A 219 -5.28 -10.99 12.75
N ALA A 220 -4.69 -10.11 11.91
CA ALA A 220 -4.12 -8.86 12.37
C ALA A 220 -5.17 -7.92 13.00
N LEU A 221 -6.41 -7.92 12.49
CA LEU A 221 -7.49 -7.07 13.02
C LEU A 221 -7.89 -7.39 14.47
N VAL A 222 -7.64 -8.62 14.95
CA VAL A 222 -7.92 -9.02 16.34
C VAL A 222 -6.70 -8.87 17.26
N HIS A 223 -5.62 -8.27 16.77
CA HIS A 223 -4.39 -8.08 17.54
C HIS A 223 -4.59 -7.08 18.69
N ARG A 224 -3.89 -7.31 19.81
CA ARG A 224 -4.00 -6.47 21.02
C ARG A 224 -3.63 -5.00 20.80
N PHE A 225 -2.77 -4.73 19.83
CA PHE A 225 -2.42 -3.38 19.37
C PHE A 225 -3.63 -2.51 18.98
N PHE A 226 -4.76 -3.12 18.59
CA PHE A 226 -5.97 -2.40 18.16
C PHE A 226 -7.06 -2.31 19.24
N ARG A 227 -6.82 -2.74 20.49
CA ARG A 227 -7.83 -2.71 21.57
C ARG A 227 -8.39 -1.32 21.86
N ASP A 228 -7.57 -0.29 21.66
CA ASP A 228 -7.81 1.13 21.91
C ASP A 228 -7.86 1.95 20.61
N VAL A 229 -8.10 1.30 19.46
CA VAL A 229 -8.15 2.01 18.17
C VAL A 229 -9.28 3.04 18.15
N THR A 230 -8.98 4.23 17.64
CA THR A 230 -9.93 5.34 17.46
C THR A 230 -9.88 5.84 16.01
N MET A 231 -10.74 6.79 15.66
CA MET A 231 -10.78 7.44 14.34
C MET A 231 -10.47 8.95 14.46
N PRO A 232 -9.20 9.32 14.75
CA PRO A 232 -8.82 10.72 14.88
C PRO A 232 -8.84 11.42 13.51
N VAL A 233 -9.17 12.71 13.52
CA VAL A 233 -9.15 13.55 12.32
C VAL A 233 -7.72 14.00 11.99
N PRO A 234 -7.25 13.82 10.75
CA PRO A 234 -5.93 14.27 10.32
C PRO A 234 -5.92 15.79 10.08
N ASN A 235 -4.80 16.43 10.36
CA ASN A 235 -4.58 17.84 9.99
C ASN A 235 -4.12 17.92 8.52
N LEU A 236 -5.07 17.84 7.59
CA LEU A 236 -4.81 18.01 6.16
C LEU A 236 -4.75 19.49 5.79
N ARG A 237 -3.69 19.88 5.08
CA ARG A 237 -3.58 21.20 4.45
C ARG A 237 -4.16 21.10 3.04
N LEU A 238 -5.47 21.31 2.92
CA LEU A 238 -6.24 21.20 1.68
C LEU A 238 -6.22 22.47 0.83
#